data_AF-A0A485LRN5-F1
#
_entry.id   AF-A0A485LRN5-F1
#
_cell.length_a   1.000
_cell.length_b   1.000
_cell.length_c   1.000
_cell.angle_alpha   90.00
_cell.angle_beta   90.00
_cell.angle_gamma   90.00
#
_symmetry.space_group_name_H-M   'P 1'
#
loop_
_entity.id
_entity.type
_entity.pdbx_description
1 polymer ?
#
loop_
_entity_poly.entity_id
_entity_poly.type
_entity_poly.pdbx_seq_one_letter_code
_entity_poly.pdbx_strand_id
1 'polypeptide(L)'
;MADVLKILEDALKQDHPIQISPEPPGTSDSELDVALSLLRTASQDEIVRVLKPEYMSSHLARNLDTVLFLENSEFHQMLQNVQNNVDKLPEYMNDPRMCKVLLMFLGRHAPIKEIENYLCEKHQSSTIVTNFKLCEEIAKANHCIFRVENTKRCHEKLVAKLIDEKELKFMERIHTLGTQDAAHALQHLVKCEKWSEVQFHNFKSYAVVMERGEDSTKRSDKLFKSSINQRLVYLE
;
A
#
# COMPACT_ATOMS: atom_id res chain seq x y z
N MET A 1 -11.39 24.62 -19.22
CA MET A 1 -12.54 24.84 -18.29
C MET A 1 -13.78 24.04 -18.70
N ALA A 2 -14.20 24.05 -19.98
CA ALA A 2 -15.39 23.32 -20.42
C ALA A 2 -15.33 21.79 -20.21
N ASP A 3 -14.17 21.16 -20.38
CA ASP A 3 -14.04 19.70 -20.23
C ASP A 3 -14.10 19.21 -18.78
N VAL A 4 -13.67 20.04 -17.81
CA VAL A 4 -13.71 19.71 -16.38
C VAL A 4 -15.14 19.77 -15.85
N LEU A 5 -15.92 20.75 -16.30
CA LEU A 5 -17.34 20.87 -15.97
C LEU A 5 -18.15 19.68 -16.50
N LYS A 6 -17.83 19.20 -17.70
CA LYS A 6 -18.49 18.02 -18.28
C LYS A 6 -18.20 16.73 -17.50
N ILE A 7 -16.96 16.57 -17.02
CA ILE A 7 -16.57 15.42 -16.17
C ILE A 7 -17.31 15.46 -14.82
N LEU A 8 -17.49 16.64 -14.23
CA LEU A 8 -18.26 16.83 -12.99
C LEU A 8 -19.76 16.55 -13.20
N GLU A 9 -20.35 17.03 -14.30
CA GLU A 9 -21.75 16.75 -14.64
C GLU A 9 -22.02 15.26 -14.88
N ASP A 10 -21.08 14.55 -15.51
CA ASP A 10 -21.21 13.11 -15.75
C ASP A 10 -21.04 12.29 -14.46
N ALA A 11 -20.22 12.76 -13.50
CA ALA A 11 -20.07 12.15 -12.18
C ALA A 11 -21.31 12.36 -11.29
N LEU A 12 -21.95 13.53 -11.36
CA LEU A 12 -23.15 13.86 -10.60
C LEU A 12 -24.43 13.18 -11.11
N LYS A 13 -24.46 12.74 -12.38
CA LYS A 13 -25.62 12.03 -12.97
C LYS A 13 -25.72 10.55 -12.57
N GLN A 14 -24.73 10.01 -11.86
CA GLN A 14 -24.84 8.67 -11.29
C GLN A 14 -25.52 8.74 -9.93
N ASP A 15 -26.85 8.89 -9.95
CA ASP A 15 -27.74 8.90 -8.80
C ASP A 15 -27.59 7.61 -7.97
N HIS A 16 -26.99 7.71 -6.78
CA HIS A 16 -27.40 6.96 -5.59
C HIS A 16 -27.69 7.97 -4.47
N PRO A 17 -28.74 7.77 -3.65
CA PRO A 17 -29.20 8.80 -2.72
C PRO A 17 -28.14 9.12 -1.67
N ILE A 18 -27.67 10.37 -1.70
CA ILE A 18 -26.72 10.94 -0.74
C ILE A 18 -27.47 11.17 0.58
N GLN A 19 -27.15 10.37 1.61
CA GLN A 19 -27.38 10.79 2.99
C GLN A 19 -26.32 11.82 3.38
N ILE A 20 -26.78 12.93 3.94
CA ILE A 20 -25.98 14.09 4.35
C ILE A 20 -25.26 13.82 5.70
N SER A 21 -23.95 14.09 5.72
CA SER A 21 -23.03 14.36 6.87
C SER A 21 -22.60 13.21 7.80
N PRO A 22 -21.39 13.28 8.42
CA PRO A 22 -20.64 14.48 8.84
C PRO A 22 -19.23 14.64 8.23
N GLU A 23 -18.58 15.75 8.56
CA GLU A 23 -17.18 16.19 8.35
C GLU A 23 -16.19 15.25 7.63
N PRO A 24 -15.28 15.79 6.80
CA PRO A 24 -14.20 14.99 6.22
C PRO A 24 -13.46 14.28 7.37
N PRO A 25 -13.26 12.95 7.30
CA PRO A 25 -12.64 12.21 8.38
C PRO A 25 -11.31 12.86 8.68
N GLY A 26 -11.14 13.35 9.92
CA GLY A 26 -9.89 13.94 10.36
C GLY A 26 -8.76 12.98 10.06
N THR A 27 -7.72 13.46 9.37
CA THR A 27 -6.49 12.69 9.20
C THR A 27 -6.02 12.28 10.58
N SER A 28 -5.94 10.97 10.85
CA SER A 28 -5.26 10.50 12.04
C SER A 28 -3.80 10.97 11.99
N ASP A 29 -3.18 11.27 13.13
CA ASP A 29 -1.77 11.71 13.19
C ASP A 29 -0.83 10.81 12.36
N SER A 30 -1.17 9.53 12.24
CA SER A 30 -0.50 8.55 11.38
C SER A 30 -0.50 8.87 9.88
N GLU A 31 -1.57 9.47 9.34
CA GLU A 31 -1.64 9.82 7.91
C GLU A 31 -0.73 11.01 7.60
N LEU A 32 -0.63 11.97 8.52
CA LEU A 32 0.31 13.09 8.42
C LEU A 32 1.75 12.60 8.48
N ASP A 33 2.09 11.74 9.44
CA ASP A 33 3.45 11.19 9.59
C ASP A 33 3.87 10.40 8.35
N VAL A 34 2.99 9.56 7.80
CA VAL A 34 3.26 8.83 6.57
C VAL A 34 3.38 9.79 5.39
N ALA A 35 2.50 10.80 5.26
CA ALA A 35 2.59 11.77 4.18
C ALA A 35 3.92 12.56 4.21
N LEU A 36 4.36 12.98 5.40
CA LEU A 36 5.66 13.64 5.59
C LEU A 36 6.83 12.71 5.29
N SER A 37 6.74 11.44 5.68
CA SER A 37 7.76 10.43 5.37
C SER A 37 7.89 10.20 3.86
N LEU A 38 6.76 10.10 3.15
CA LEU A 38 6.74 10.00 1.69
C LEU A 38 7.32 11.24 1.02
N LEU A 39 7.02 12.44 1.51
CA LEU A 39 7.63 13.67 0.97
C LEU A 39 9.15 13.71 1.15
N ARG A 40 9.67 13.21 2.28
CA ARG A 40 11.12 13.17 2.53
C ARG A 40 11.84 12.15 1.66
N THR A 41 11.14 11.11 1.22
CA THR A 41 11.72 10.00 0.44
C THR A 41 11.52 10.16 -1.06
N ALA A 42 10.46 10.85 -1.49
CA ALA A 42 10.19 11.16 -2.88
C ALA A 42 11.26 12.11 -3.45
N SER A 43 11.61 11.90 -4.72
CA SER A 43 12.47 12.86 -5.44
C SER A 43 11.72 14.15 -5.74
N GLN A 44 12.45 15.26 -5.82
CA GLN A 44 11.84 16.55 -6.17
C GLN A 44 11.12 16.50 -7.53
N ASP A 45 11.66 15.74 -8.48
CA ASP A 45 11.03 15.54 -9.80
C ASP A 45 9.71 14.77 -9.71
N GLU A 46 9.59 13.79 -8.81
CA GLU A 46 8.33 13.09 -8.56
C GLU A 46 7.30 14.02 -7.92
N ILE A 47 7.70 14.78 -6.91
CA ILE A 47 6.82 15.74 -6.23
C ILE A 47 6.30 16.79 -7.22
N VAL A 48 7.20 17.41 -7.99
CA VAL A 48 6.84 18.38 -9.03
C VAL A 48 5.91 17.75 -10.06
N ARG A 49 6.18 16.52 -10.51
CA ARG A 49 5.37 15.82 -11.51
C ARG A 49 3.96 15.55 -11.02
N VAL A 50 3.77 15.07 -9.80
CA VAL A 50 2.44 14.71 -9.29
C VAL A 50 1.59 15.93 -8.96
N LEU A 51 2.22 17.06 -8.63
CA LEU A 51 1.51 18.30 -8.31
C LEU A 51 1.05 19.06 -9.57
N LYS A 52 1.58 18.76 -10.75
CA LYS A 52 1.17 19.43 -12.00
C LYS A 52 -0.35 19.36 -12.21
N PRO A 53 -1.01 20.46 -12.65
CA PRO A 53 -2.46 20.53 -12.80
C PRO A 53 -3.06 19.40 -13.66
N GLU A 54 -2.38 19.03 -14.74
CA GLU A 54 -2.88 18.01 -15.68
C GLU A 54 -2.98 16.63 -15.01
N TYR A 55 -2.01 16.32 -14.14
CA TYR A 55 -1.98 15.08 -13.38
C TYR A 55 -2.92 15.17 -12.18
N MET A 56 -2.81 16.25 -11.41
CA MET A 56 -3.45 16.34 -10.12
C MET A 56 -4.98 16.44 -10.21
N SER A 57 -5.50 17.39 -10.99
CA SER A 57 -6.94 17.69 -11.02
C SER A 57 -7.77 16.55 -11.58
N SER A 58 -7.27 15.85 -12.61
CA SER A 58 -7.97 14.72 -13.22
C SER A 58 -8.03 13.49 -12.30
N HIS A 59 -6.98 13.26 -11.51
CA HIS A 59 -6.94 12.18 -10.52
C HIS A 59 -7.80 12.48 -9.29
N LEU A 60 -7.80 13.72 -8.80
CA LEU A 60 -8.64 14.15 -7.68
C LEU A 60 -10.13 14.02 -8.00
N ALA A 61 -10.54 14.39 -9.22
CA ALA A 61 -11.94 14.30 -9.66
C ALA A 61 -12.45 12.86 -9.80
N ARG A 62 -11.54 11.87 -9.95
CA ARG A 62 -11.88 10.45 -10.13
C ARG A 62 -11.88 9.66 -8.83
N ASN A 63 -11.46 10.27 -7.72
CA ASN A 63 -11.39 9.61 -6.43
C ASN A 63 -12.48 10.17 -5.50
N LEU A 64 -13.37 9.29 -5.03
CA LEU A 64 -14.49 9.64 -4.15
C LEU A 64 -14.05 10.34 -2.86
N ASP A 65 -12.85 10.01 -2.37
CA ASP A 65 -12.31 10.59 -1.14
C ASP A 65 -11.82 12.04 -1.32
N THR A 66 -11.53 12.46 -2.56
CA THR A 66 -10.92 13.77 -2.85
C THR A 66 -11.76 14.65 -3.75
N VAL A 67 -12.77 14.10 -4.43
CA VAL A 67 -13.63 14.86 -5.34
C VAL A 67 -14.34 16.01 -4.61
N LEU A 68 -14.76 15.78 -3.37
CA LEU A 68 -15.40 16.80 -2.52
C LEU A 68 -14.45 17.95 -2.15
N PHE A 69 -13.14 17.72 -2.14
CA PHE A 69 -12.18 18.79 -1.87
C PHE A 69 -12.16 19.82 -3.00
N LEU A 70 -12.52 19.40 -4.22
CA LEU A 70 -12.61 20.28 -5.37
C LEU A 70 -13.81 21.24 -5.30
N GLU A 71 -14.76 21.02 -4.40
CA GLU A 71 -15.85 22.00 -4.19
C GLU A 71 -15.44 23.12 -3.24
N ASN A 72 -14.30 22.96 -2.55
CA ASN A 72 -13.82 23.92 -1.56
C ASN A 72 -12.86 24.95 -2.18
N SER A 73 -13.23 26.23 -2.07
CA SER A 73 -12.47 27.36 -2.64
C SER A 73 -11.13 27.61 -1.95
N GLU A 74 -11.06 27.41 -0.63
CA GLU A 74 -9.83 27.55 0.15
C GLU A 74 -8.82 26.47 -0.26
N PHE A 75 -9.27 25.22 -0.37
CA PHE A 75 -8.43 24.12 -0.83
C PHE A 75 -7.94 24.34 -2.26
N HIS A 76 -8.81 24.83 -3.15
CA HIS A 76 -8.43 25.24 -4.50
C HIS A 76 -7.28 26.25 -4.50
N GLN A 77 -7.33 27.24 -3.61
CA GLN A 77 -6.29 28.24 -3.50
C GLN A 77 -4.98 27.64 -2.96
N MET A 78 -5.05 26.75 -1.97
CA MET A 78 -3.88 26.00 -1.48
C MET A 78 -3.22 25.19 -2.61
N LEU A 79 -4.03 24.44 -3.36
CA LEU A 79 -3.55 23.66 -4.50
C LEU A 79 -2.87 24.54 -5.56
N GLN A 80 -3.47 25.67 -5.94
CA GLN A 80 -2.88 26.59 -6.90
C GLN A 80 -1.55 27.17 -6.39
N ASN A 81 -1.46 27.50 -5.10
CA ASN A 81 -0.23 28.02 -4.51
C ASN A 81 0.92 27.00 -4.58
N VAL A 82 0.63 25.74 -4.28
CA VAL A 82 1.59 24.62 -4.37
C VAL A 82 1.97 24.33 -5.83
N GLN A 83 1.00 24.39 -6.74
CA GLN A 83 1.23 24.18 -8.17
C GLN A 83 2.14 25.25 -8.79
N ASN A 84 1.98 26.49 -8.35
CA ASN A 84 2.82 27.61 -8.80
C ASN A 84 4.19 27.61 -8.12
N ASN A 85 4.28 27.13 -6.88
CA ASN A 85 5.52 27.01 -6.13
C ASN A 85 5.49 25.83 -5.16
N VAL A 86 6.18 24.74 -5.53
CA VAL A 86 6.26 23.50 -4.75
C VAL A 86 6.91 23.71 -3.38
N ASP A 87 7.76 24.72 -3.21
CA ASP A 87 8.41 25.02 -1.94
C ASP A 87 7.42 25.45 -0.84
N LYS A 88 6.20 25.84 -1.22
CA LYS A 88 5.10 26.14 -0.29
C LYS A 88 4.38 24.90 0.24
N LEU A 89 4.63 23.72 -0.33
CA LEU A 89 3.95 22.49 0.07
C LEU A 89 4.04 22.21 1.58
N PRO A 90 5.19 22.37 2.26
CA PRO A 90 5.30 22.17 3.70
C PRO A 90 4.38 23.07 4.53
N GLU A 91 4.06 24.28 4.05
CA GLU A 91 3.17 25.23 4.75
C GLU A 91 1.72 24.72 4.82
N TYR A 92 1.32 23.88 3.86
CA TYR A 92 -0.03 23.33 3.75
C TYR A 92 -0.16 21.90 4.28
N MET A 93 0.93 21.29 4.76
CA MET A 93 0.90 19.90 5.25
C MET A 93 0.05 19.71 6.50
N ASN A 94 -0.20 20.76 7.28
CA ASN A 94 -1.11 20.68 8.42
C ASN A 94 -2.58 20.55 8.00
N ASP A 95 -2.91 20.80 6.71
CA ASP A 95 -4.26 20.57 6.20
C ASP A 95 -4.46 19.07 5.89
N PRO A 96 -5.44 18.40 6.53
CA PRO A 96 -5.76 17.00 6.28
C PRO A 96 -5.97 16.64 4.81
N ARG A 97 -6.58 17.56 4.05
CA ARG A 97 -6.89 17.36 2.63
C ARG A 97 -5.61 17.32 1.81
N MET A 98 -4.63 18.18 2.12
CA MET A 98 -3.34 18.21 1.44
C MET A 98 -2.55 16.92 1.71
N CYS A 99 -2.56 16.44 2.95
CA CYS A 99 -2.00 15.13 3.30
C CYS A 99 -2.63 14.01 2.46
N LYS A 100 -3.96 13.98 2.39
CA LYS A 100 -4.68 12.93 1.66
C LYS A 100 -4.40 12.98 0.15
N VAL A 101 -4.27 14.17 -0.43
CA VAL A 101 -3.84 14.34 -1.83
C VAL A 101 -2.44 13.78 -2.05
N LEU A 102 -1.48 14.09 -1.18
CA LEU A 102 -0.13 13.55 -1.31
C LEU A 102 -0.08 12.04 -1.12
N LEU A 103 -0.81 11.50 -0.14
CA LEU A 103 -0.92 10.05 0.05
C LEU A 103 -1.51 9.38 -1.20
N MET A 104 -2.50 10.00 -1.85
CA MET A 104 -3.06 9.49 -3.10
C MET A 104 -2.03 9.41 -4.23
N PHE A 105 -1.15 10.40 -4.35
CA PHE A 105 -0.18 10.48 -5.44
C PHE A 105 1.12 9.74 -5.17
N LEU A 106 1.70 9.95 -3.99
CA LEU A 106 2.98 9.37 -3.58
C LEU A 106 2.80 7.97 -3.00
N GLY A 107 1.64 7.64 -2.43
CA GLY A 107 1.36 6.34 -1.83
C GLY A 107 1.50 5.17 -2.80
N ARG A 108 1.25 5.39 -4.09
CA ARG A 108 1.45 4.37 -5.14
C ARG A 108 2.90 3.92 -5.29
N HIS A 109 3.83 4.75 -4.88
CA HIS A 109 5.28 4.51 -4.95
C HIS A 109 5.89 4.46 -3.55
N ALA A 110 5.06 4.33 -2.52
CA ALA A 110 5.52 4.28 -1.15
C ALA A 110 6.51 3.12 -0.96
N PRO A 111 7.65 3.36 -0.27
CA PRO A 111 8.49 2.29 0.20
C PRO A 111 7.68 1.34 1.07
N ILE A 112 7.93 0.03 0.96
CA ILE A 112 7.18 -1.00 1.69
C ILE A 112 7.12 -0.73 3.18
N LYS A 113 8.21 -0.23 3.77
CA LYS A 113 8.29 0.10 5.19
C LYS A 113 7.22 1.13 5.62
N GLU A 114 6.92 2.10 4.77
CA GLU A 114 5.88 3.10 5.06
C GLU A 114 4.48 2.47 5.02
N ILE A 115 4.27 1.56 4.07
CA ILE A 115 3.02 0.79 3.98
C ILE A 115 2.85 -0.10 5.21
N GLU A 116 3.93 -0.76 5.66
CA GLU A 116 3.94 -1.59 6.86
C GLU A 116 3.61 -0.77 8.11
N ASN A 117 4.27 0.37 8.31
CA ASN A 117 3.99 1.26 9.44
C ASN A 117 2.50 1.68 9.44
N TYR A 118 1.98 2.11 8.29
CA TYR A 118 0.56 2.46 8.13
C TYR A 118 -0.37 1.31 8.51
N LEU A 119 -0.08 0.09 8.05
CA LEU A 119 -0.90 -1.10 8.35
C LEU A 119 -0.85 -1.49 9.83
N CYS A 120 0.32 -1.38 10.46
CA CYS A 120 0.51 -1.68 11.87
C CYS A 120 -0.24 -0.68 12.76
N GLU A 121 -0.24 0.62 12.42
CA GLU A 121 -0.89 1.67 13.20
C GLU A 121 -2.41 1.69 13.07
N LYS A 122 -2.95 1.42 11.87
CA LYS A 122 -4.41 1.43 11.68
C LYS A 122 -5.11 0.29 12.42
N HIS A 123 -4.41 -0.79 12.76
CA HIS A 123 -4.95 -2.00 13.43
C HIS A 123 -6.22 -2.57 12.77
N GLN A 124 -6.49 -2.24 11.51
CA GLN A 124 -7.69 -2.64 10.79
C GLN A 124 -7.39 -3.76 9.82
N SER A 125 -8.23 -4.79 9.84
CA SER A 125 -8.12 -5.90 8.90
C SER A 125 -8.38 -5.40 7.48
N SER A 126 -7.48 -5.70 6.54
CA SER A 126 -7.58 -5.25 5.15
C SER A 126 -7.74 -6.44 4.22
N THR A 127 -8.75 -6.39 3.34
CA THR A 127 -8.92 -7.43 2.32
C THR A 127 -7.82 -7.27 1.28
N ILE A 128 -6.99 -8.30 1.13
CA ILE A 128 -5.85 -8.29 0.19
C ILE A 128 -6.28 -8.92 -1.15
N VAL A 129 -7.02 -10.02 -1.04
CA VAL A 129 -7.57 -10.81 -2.13
C VAL A 129 -8.98 -11.19 -1.70
N THR A 130 -9.89 -11.48 -2.64
CA THR A 130 -11.30 -11.83 -2.37
C THR A 130 -11.56 -12.69 -1.13
N ASN A 131 -10.67 -13.66 -0.82
CA ASN A 131 -10.84 -14.57 0.31
C ASN A 131 -9.76 -14.43 1.41
N PHE A 132 -8.84 -13.47 1.31
CA PHE A 132 -7.75 -13.29 2.28
C PHE A 132 -7.82 -11.91 2.92
N LYS A 133 -7.88 -11.90 4.26
CA LYS A 133 -7.81 -10.68 5.06
C LYS A 133 -6.47 -10.62 5.78
N LEU A 134 -5.74 -9.52 5.58
CA LEU A 134 -4.61 -9.15 6.42
C LEU A 134 -5.17 -8.76 7.78
N CYS A 135 -4.59 -9.28 8.85
CA CYS A 135 -4.98 -8.93 10.22
C CYS A 135 -3.80 -8.20 10.91
N GLU A 136 -3.51 -8.56 12.16
CA GLU A 136 -2.41 -8.00 12.94
C GLU A 136 -1.03 -8.47 12.46
N GLU A 137 -0.02 -7.64 12.74
CA GLU A 137 1.38 -8.06 12.72
C GLU A 137 1.59 -9.14 13.80
N ILE A 138 2.28 -10.21 13.43
CA ILE A 138 2.62 -11.30 14.36
C ILE A 138 4.13 -11.51 14.53
N ALA A 139 4.94 -10.87 13.69
CA ALA A 139 6.40 -10.92 13.74
C ALA A 139 7.02 -9.92 12.75
N LYS A 140 8.32 -9.66 12.91
CA LYS A 140 9.09 -8.76 12.07
C LYS A 140 10.47 -9.33 11.77
N ALA A 141 10.79 -9.48 10.49
CA ALA A 141 12.13 -9.81 10.03
C ALA A 141 12.69 -8.63 9.21
N ASN A 142 12.98 -8.85 7.91
CA ASN A 142 13.29 -7.75 6.99
C ASN A 142 12.06 -6.88 6.67
N HIS A 143 10.88 -7.48 6.79
CA HIS A 143 9.56 -6.92 6.54
C HIS A 143 8.61 -7.47 7.61
N CYS A 144 7.50 -6.77 7.85
CA CYS A 144 6.46 -7.21 8.75
C CYS A 144 5.78 -8.47 8.20
N ILE A 145 5.49 -9.41 9.11
CA ILE A 145 4.74 -10.62 8.79
C ILE A 145 3.41 -10.53 9.53
N PHE A 146 2.34 -10.58 8.76
CA PHE A 146 0.99 -10.38 9.23
C PHE A 146 0.23 -11.70 9.25
N ARG A 147 -0.65 -11.87 10.23
CA ARG A 147 -1.62 -12.97 10.20
C ARG A 147 -2.57 -12.78 9.03
N VAL A 148 -2.92 -13.87 8.36
CA VAL A 148 -3.94 -13.88 7.31
C VAL A 148 -5.09 -14.78 7.72
N GLU A 149 -6.30 -14.26 7.61
CA GLU A 149 -7.52 -15.05 7.69
C GLU A 149 -8.01 -15.42 6.28
N ASN A 150 -8.15 -16.72 6.01
CA ASN A 150 -8.83 -17.22 4.83
C ASN A 150 -10.34 -17.34 5.11
N THR A 151 -11.15 -16.46 4.51
CA THR A 151 -12.60 -16.39 4.75
C THR A 151 -13.35 -17.66 4.30
N LYS A 152 -12.73 -18.49 3.45
CA LYS A 152 -13.27 -19.79 3.03
C LYS A 152 -12.76 -20.97 3.86
N ARG A 153 -11.56 -20.85 4.45
CA ARG A 153 -10.88 -21.92 5.18
C ARG A 153 -10.23 -21.35 6.46
N CYS A 154 -11.06 -20.96 7.42
CA CYS A 154 -10.62 -20.25 8.63
C CYS A 154 -9.68 -21.02 9.57
N HIS A 155 -9.54 -22.33 9.39
CA HIS A 155 -8.62 -23.17 10.17
C HIS A 155 -7.17 -23.13 9.67
N GLU A 156 -6.94 -22.60 8.46
CA GLU A 156 -5.60 -22.50 7.89
C GLU A 156 -4.78 -21.47 8.66
N LYS A 157 -3.57 -21.86 9.06
CA LYS A 157 -2.62 -20.94 9.68
C LYS A 157 -1.80 -20.30 8.56
N LEU A 158 -2.27 -19.16 8.07
CA LEU A 158 -1.64 -18.41 7.00
C LEU A 158 -1.02 -17.12 7.49
N VAL A 159 0.01 -16.68 6.78
CA VAL A 159 0.67 -15.40 6.98
C VAL A 159 0.86 -14.70 5.64
N ALA A 160 1.00 -13.38 5.68
CA ALA A 160 1.37 -12.58 4.52
C ALA A 160 2.56 -11.69 4.82
N LYS A 161 3.33 -11.45 3.78
CA LYS A 161 4.44 -10.51 3.76
C LYS A 161 4.30 -9.62 2.51
N LEU A 162 4.55 -8.33 2.68
CA LEU A 162 4.71 -7.42 1.55
C LEU A 162 6.10 -7.58 0.95
N ILE A 163 6.19 -7.60 -0.38
CA ILE A 163 7.43 -7.91 -1.10
C ILE A 163 7.84 -6.79 -2.05
N ASP A 164 9.15 -6.61 -2.21
CA ASP A 164 9.71 -5.65 -3.16
C ASP A 164 9.78 -6.19 -4.59
N GLU A 165 10.19 -5.34 -5.53
CA GLU A 165 10.31 -5.71 -6.95
C GLU A 165 11.35 -6.83 -7.17
N LYS A 166 12.40 -6.89 -6.34
CA LYS A 166 13.43 -7.94 -6.45
C LYS A 166 12.88 -9.29 -5.98
N GLU A 167 12.14 -9.30 -4.89
CA GLU A 167 11.44 -10.47 -4.36
C GLU A 167 10.32 -10.93 -5.31
N LEU A 168 9.59 -10.00 -5.94
CA LEU A 168 8.60 -10.32 -6.97
C LEU A 168 9.25 -11.04 -8.16
N LYS A 169 10.33 -10.47 -8.72
CA LYS A 169 11.08 -11.09 -9.83
C LYS A 169 11.63 -12.46 -9.47
N PHE A 170 12.04 -12.65 -8.22
CA PHE A 170 12.48 -13.95 -7.72
C PHE A 170 11.33 -14.97 -7.75
N MET A 171 10.16 -14.59 -7.26
CA MET A 171 8.96 -15.45 -7.27
C MET A 171 8.49 -15.76 -8.70
N GLU A 172 8.54 -14.79 -9.63
CA GLU A 172 8.25 -15.01 -11.07
C GLU A 172 9.20 -15.99 -11.71
N ARG A 173 10.49 -15.87 -11.37
CA ARG A 173 11.51 -16.78 -11.87
C ARG A 173 11.32 -18.20 -11.36
N ILE A 174 10.97 -18.37 -10.08
CA ILE A 174 10.67 -19.71 -9.54
C ILE A 174 9.47 -20.33 -10.22
N HIS A 175 8.41 -19.56 -10.47
CA HIS A 175 7.20 -20.07 -11.12
C HIS A 175 7.44 -20.48 -12.59
N THR A 176 8.49 -19.96 -13.23
CA THR A 176 8.85 -20.30 -14.62
C THR A 176 9.88 -21.42 -14.73
N LEU A 177 10.48 -21.86 -13.62
CA LEU A 177 11.36 -23.03 -13.60
C LEU A 177 10.55 -24.33 -13.82
N GLY A 178 11.12 -25.27 -14.56
CA GLY A 178 10.54 -26.60 -14.75
C GLY A 178 10.37 -27.34 -13.41
N THR A 179 9.47 -28.33 -13.37
CA THR A 179 9.05 -28.99 -12.12
C THR A 179 10.19 -29.61 -11.31
N GLN A 180 11.25 -30.13 -11.95
CA GLN A 180 12.41 -30.70 -11.24
C GLN A 180 13.34 -29.63 -10.63
N ASP A 181 13.69 -28.59 -11.40
CA ASP A 181 14.55 -27.50 -10.93
C ASP A 181 13.84 -26.64 -9.86
N ALA A 182 12.53 -26.42 -10.06
CA ALA A 182 11.69 -25.75 -9.08
C ALA A 182 11.56 -26.58 -7.80
N ALA A 183 11.36 -27.90 -7.88
CA ALA A 183 11.21 -28.75 -6.70
C ALA A 183 12.46 -28.73 -5.79
N HIS A 184 13.67 -28.76 -6.37
CA HIS A 184 14.90 -28.65 -5.59
C HIS A 184 15.06 -27.26 -4.95
N ALA A 185 14.74 -26.18 -5.70
CA ALA A 185 14.81 -24.82 -5.17
C ALA A 185 13.73 -24.53 -4.10
N LEU A 186 12.56 -25.16 -4.21
CA LEU A 186 11.40 -24.96 -3.35
C LEU A 186 11.35 -25.90 -2.14
N GLN A 187 12.19 -26.94 -2.08
CA GLN A 187 12.17 -27.96 -1.01
C GLN A 187 12.30 -27.35 0.39
N HIS A 188 12.93 -26.18 0.52
CA HIS A 188 13.16 -25.50 1.79
C HIS A 188 12.31 -24.24 1.97
N LEU A 189 11.46 -23.92 1.00
CA LEU A 189 10.59 -22.76 1.06
C LEU A 189 9.24 -23.13 1.69
N VAL A 190 8.72 -22.22 2.50
CA VAL A 190 7.37 -22.33 3.03
C VAL A 190 6.39 -22.28 1.86
N LYS A 191 5.36 -23.12 1.87
CA LYS A 191 4.41 -23.22 0.78
C LYS A 191 3.73 -21.87 0.54
N CYS A 192 3.88 -21.36 -0.67
CA CYS A 192 3.18 -20.17 -1.15
C CYS A 192 1.77 -20.56 -1.58
N GLU A 193 0.75 -20.04 -0.92
CA GLU A 193 -0.66 -20.26 -1.27
C GLU A 193 -1.08 -19.34 -2.42
N LYS A 194 -0.71 -18.06 -2.32
CA LYS A 194 -1.06 -17.05 -3.32
C LYS A 194 -0.14 -15.86 -3.23
N TRP A 195 -0.02 -15.14 -4.32
CA TRP A 195 0.65 -13.86 -4.42
C TRP A 195 -0.09 -13.00 -5.42
N SER A 196 -0.17 -11.70 -5.17
CA SER A 196 -0.81 -10.75 -6.07
C SER A 196 -0.38 -9.33 -5.77
N GLU A 197 -0.67 -8.44 -6.71
CA GLU A 197 -0.72 -7.01 -6.46
C GLU A 197 -1.89 -6.70 -5.51
N VAL A 198 -1.67 -5.75 -4.60
CA VAL A 198 -2.58 -5.42 -3.51
C VAL A 198 -2.63 -3.91 -3.34
N GLN A 199 -3.82 -3.43 -2.98
CA GLN A 199 -4.07 -2.00 -2.77
C GLN A 199 -4.57 -1.80 -1.34
N PHE A 200 -3.80 -1.07 -0.53
CA PHE A 200 -4.20 -0.66 0.82
C PHE A 200 -4.48 0.84 0.80
N HIS A 201 -5.75 1.23 0.81
CA HIS A 201 -6.12 2.64 0.66
C HIS A 201 -5.47 3.22 -0.62
N ASN A 202 -4.54 4.17 -0.50
CA ASN A 202 -3.79 4.77 -1.60
C ASN A 202 -2.44 4.09 -1.89
N PHE A 203 -2.04 3.10 -1.10
CA PHE A 203 -0.79 2.38 -1.24
C PHE A 203 -0.92 1.19 -2.18
N LYS A 204 0.08 1.03 -3.05
CA LYS A 204 0.18 -0.08 -3.98
C LYS A 204 1.39 -0.95 -3.61
N SER A 205 1.18 -2.25 -3.49
CA SER A 205 2.25 -3.20 -3.16
C SER A 205 1.98 -4.58 -3.76
N TYR A 206 2.87 -5.54 -3.49
CA TYR A 206 2.66 -6.95 -3.75
C TYR A 206 2.69 -7.70 -2.43
N ALA A 207 1.74 -8.62 -2.23
CA ALA A 207 1.73 -9.48 -1.06
C ALA A 207 1.87 -10.94 -1.46
N VAL A 208 2.61 -11.69 -0.65
CA VAL A 208 2.70 -13.15 -0.73
C VAL A 208 2.03 -13.75 0.50
N VAL A 209 1.01 -14.55 0.28
CA VAL A 209 0.32 -15.37 1.27
C VAL A 209 0.94 -16.76 1.28
N MET A 210 1.36 -17.21 2.45
CA MET A 210 2.05 -18.48 2.65
C MET A 210 1.54 -19.18 3.91
N GLU A 211 1.82 -20.48 4.01
CA GLU A 211 1.61 -21.21 5.26
C GLU A 211 2.46 -20.59 6.38
N ARG A 212 1.99 -20.66 7.63
CA ARG A 212 2.80 -20.23 8.77
C ARG A 212 3.90 -21.26 9.00
N GLY A 213 5.16 -20.85 8.84
CA GLY A 213 6.31 -21.68 9.18
C GLY A 213 6.35 -22.05 10.67
N GLU A 214 6.78 -23.27 10.98
CA GLU A 214 7.08 -23.70 12.35
C GLU A 214 8.50 -23.29 12.75
N ASP A 215 8.68 -23.03 14.05
CA ASP A 215 9.93 -22.61 14.69
C ASP A 215 11.10 -23.55 14.37
N SER A 216 12.18 -23.00 13.82
CA SER A 216 13.38 -23.74 13.39
C SER A 216 14.18 -24.34 14.55
N THR A 217 14.00 -23.86 15.79
CA THR A 217 14.70 -24.39 16.98
C THR A 217 14.34 -25.85 17.30
N LYS A 218 13.27 -26.38 16.69
CA LYS A 218 12.85 -27.78 16.79
C LYS A 218 13.31 -28.66 15.64
N ARG A 219 13.95 -28.10 14.60
CA ARG A 219 14.55 -28.88 13.50
C ARG A 219 15.95 -29.34 13.93
N SER A 220 16.08 -30.61 14.29
CA SER A 220 17.34 -31.24 14.74
C SER A 220 18.40 -31.45 13.64
N ASP A 221 18.17 -30.96 12.42
CA ASP A 221 19.04 -31.25 11.28
C ASP A 221 20.20 -30.27 11.17
N LYS A 222 21.40 -30.78 11.47
CA LYS A 222 22.71 -30.10 11.52
C LYS A 222 23.23 -29.54 10.17
N LEU A 223 22.38 -29.40 9.15
CA LEU A 223 22.78 -28.97 7.80
C LEU A 223 22.79 -27.44 7.60
N PHE A 224 22.24 -26.66 8.54
CA PHE A 224 22.17 -25.19 8.46
C PHE A 224 23.47 -24.44 8.78
N LYS A 225 24.63 -25.11 8.66
CA LYS A 225 25.95 -24.46 8.71
C LYS A 225 26.60 -24.49 7.33
N SER A 226 26.10 -23.71 6.39
CA SER A 226 26.96 -22.95 5.46
C SER A 226 26.16 -22.16 4.45
N SER A 227 26.49 -20.87 4.42
CA SER A 227 26.54 -19.97 3.26
C SER A 227 25.28 -19.74 2.41
N ILE A 228 24.97 -18.45 2.29
CA ILE A 228 24.07 -17.79 1.33
C ILE A 228 22.65 -17.59 1.88
N ASN A 229 22.45 -16.43 2.54
CA ASN A 229 21.29 -15.54 2.37
C ASN A 229 20.00 -16.20 1.82
N GLN A 230 19.38 -17.11 2.59
CA GLN A 230 18.07 -17.64 2.25
C GLN A 230 17.00 -16.60 2.61
N ARG A 231 16.82 -15.64 1.69
CA ARG A 231 15.71 -14.68 1.72
C ARG A 231 14.41 -15.39 1.33
N LEU A 232 13.77 -16.01 2.33
CA LEU A 232 12.30 -16.20 2.47
C LEU A 232 11.91 -17.01 3.71
N VAL A 233 12.85 -17.22 4.63
CA VAL A 233 12.66 -17.80 5.97
C VAL A 233 13.54 -16.89 6.84
N TYR A 234 13.11 -16.26 7.93
CA TYR A 234 12.68 -16.85 9.18
C TYR A 234 11.77 -15.88 9.93
N LEU A 235 10.72 -16.44 10.54
CA LEU A 235 10.03 -15.86 11.67
C LEU A 235 10.87 -16.18 12.92
N GLU A 236 11.67 -15.22 13.36
CA GLU A 236 12.09 -15.07 14.77
C GLU A 236 11.98 -13.59 15.14
#